data_AF-A0A4W5KXA2-F1
#
_entry.id   AF-A0A4W5KXA2-F1
#
_cell.length_a   1.000
_cell.length_b   1.000
_cell.length_c   1.000
_cell.angle_alpha   90.00
_cell.angle_beta   90.00
_cell.angle_gamma   90.00
#
_symmetry.space_group_name_H-M   'P 1'
#
loop_
_entity.id
_entity.type
_entity.pdbx_description
1 polymer ?
#
loop_
_entity_poly.entity_id
_entity_poly.type
_entity_poly.pdbx_seq_one_letter_code
_entity_poly.pdbx_strand_id
1 'polypeptide(L)'
;MSLLHTMPDDIHYYYAKENLDSNDTEVKKPNRLYPEFKEDEQFRRLISYNTTAVHIPTDIYEGSTIVLNELNWTDALEDVFRKNKEEDPTLLWQVFGSATGLARYFPASPWMDSRKTPNKIDLYDVRRRPWYIQGAASPKDMLILVDASGSVSGLTLKLIHTSVNEMLETLSDDDYVNVVYFNDKAVKAACFQNLVQANVRNKRFLKDAVRNISAKGITNYKGGFELAFEQLSSVGDESECVCAIVCCV
;
A
#
# COMPACT_ATOMS: atom_id res chain seq x y z
N MET A 1 25.21 -23.26 17.23
CA MET A 1 23.91 -23.79 17.69
C MET A 1 22.84 -22.84 17.16
N SER A 2 22.34 -23.10 15.95
CA SER A 2 21.33 -22.26 15.30
C SER A 2 19.98 -22.53 15.94
N LEU A 3 19.38 -21.51 16.55
CA LEU A 3 17.98 -21.53 16.98
C LEU A 3 17.12 -21.59 15.71
N LEU A 4 16.72 -22.79 15.31
CA LEU A 4 15.58 -23.00 14.42
C LEU A 4 14.37 -22.48 15.18
N HIS A 5 13.87 -21.32 14.78
CA HIS A 5 12.59 -20.81 15.23
C HIS A 5 11.51 -21.68 14.56
N THR A 6 11.17 -22.79 15.20
CA THR A 6 10.06 -23.66 14.79
C THR A 6 8.77 -22.86 14.89
N MET A 7 7.99 -22.80 13.81
CA MET A 7 6.63 -22.28 13.88
C MET A 7 5.84 -23.04 14.96
N PRO A 8 4.90 -22.40 15.68
CA PRO A 8 4.00 -23.14 16.56
C PRO A 8 3.27 -24.22 15.75
N ASP A 9 3.21 -25.45 16.27
CA ASP A 9 2.59 -26.61 15.60
C ASP A 9 1.08 -26.44 15.32
N ASP A 10 0.45 -25.36 15.80
CA ASP A 10 -1.01 -25.17 15.82
C ASP A 10 -1.56 -24.19 14.76
N ILE A 11 -0.72 -23.50 13.97
CA ILE A 11 -1.22 -22.50 13.01
C ILE A 11 -1.45 -23.14 11.64
N HIS A 12 -2.72 -23.34 11.26
CA HIS A 12 -3.10 -23.86 9.95
C HIS A 12 -3.87 -22.82 9.14
N TYR A 13 -3.47 -22.58 7.89
CA TYR A 13 -4.16 -21.61 7.04
C TYR A 13 -3.95 -21.88 5.54
N TYR A 14 -4.88 -21.43 4.70
CA TYR A 14 -4.70 -21.48 3.25
C TYR A 14 -3.91 -20.26 2.77
N TYR A 15 -2.79 -20.52 2.08
CA TYR A 15 -1.99 -19.47 1.45
C TYR A 15 -2.51 -19.18 0.04
N ALA A 16 -2.92 -17.95 -0.21
CA ALA A 16 -3.56 -17.59 -1.47
C ALA A 16 -2.63 -17.74 -2.69
N LYS A 17 -1.31 -17.65 -2.53
CA LYS A 17 -0.34 -17.80 -3.62
C LYS A 17 0.20 -19.23 -3.75
N GLU A 18 -0.41 -20.19 -3.06
CA GLU A 18 -0.03 -21.59 -3.18
C GLU A 18 -0.23 -22.08 -4.62
N ASN A 19 0.74 -22.81 -5.16
CA ASN A 19 0.61 -23.43 -6.47
C ASN A 19 -0.18 -24.73 -6.33
N LEU A 20 -1.40 -24.75 -6.86
CA LEU A 20 -2.29 -25.91 -6.79
C LEU A 20 -2.07 -26.92 -7.94
N ASP A 21 -1.36 -26.52 -9.00
CA ASP A 21 -1.17 -27.32 -10.23
C ASP A 21 0.14 -28.12 -10.24
N SER A 22 1.06 -27.85 -9.30
CA SER A 22 2.29 -28.61 -9.19
C SER A 22 1.99 -30.00 -8.62
N ASN A 23 1.98 -31.01 -9.49
CA ASN A 23 2.13 -32.43 -9.15
C ASN A 23 3.46 -32.73 -8.44
N ASP A 24 4.30 -31.72 -8.19
CA ASP A 24 5.43 -31.85 -7.31
C ASP A 24 4.94 -32.16 -5.90
N THR A 25 5.16 -33.40 -5.50
CA THR A 25 5.36 -33.86 -4.13
C THR A 25 6.49 -33.12 -3.39
N GLU A 26 6.82 -31.88 -3.76
CA GLU A 26 7.57 -30.94 -2.92
C GLU A 26 6.69 -30.59 -1.72
N VAL A 27 6.76 -31.46 -0.71
CA VAL A 27 6.37 -31.30 0.69
C VAL A 27 5.22 -30.32 0.87
N LYS A 28 3.98 -30.82 0.75
CA LYS A 28 2.81 -30.12 1.29
C LYS A 28 3.18 -29.65 2.69
N LYS A 29 3.33 -28.33 2.86
CA LYS A 29 3.75 -27.78 4.14
C LYS A 29 2.69 -28.16 5.19
N PRO A 30 3.08 -28.70 6.35
CA PRO A 30 2.14 -29.27 7.33
C PRO A 30 1.16 -28.22 7.90
N ASN A 31 1.57 -26.95 7.89
CA ASN A 31 0.79 -25.80 8.35
C ASN A 31 -0.12 -25.19 7.27
N ARG A 32 -0.24 -25.81 6.09
CA ARG A 32 -1.08 -25.32 4.99
C ARG A 32 -2.38 -26.10 4.87
N LEU A 33 -3.47 -25.36 4.70
CA LEU A 33 -4.74 -25.93 4.27
C LEU A 33 -4.78 -26.04 2.75
N TYR A 34 -5.43 -27.09 2.25
CA TYR A 34 -5.66 -27.31 0.81
C TYR A 34 -7.16 -27.48 0.59
N PRO A 35 -7.93 -26.38 0.57
CA PRO A 35 -9.37 -26.45 0.44
C PRO A 35 -9.79 -26.90 -0.97
N GLU A 36 -10.96 -27.52 -1.07
CA GLU A 36 -11.59 -27.81 -2.35
C GLU A 36 -12.22 -26.54 -2.91
N PHE A 37 -11.92 -26.23 -4.17
CA PHE A 37 -12.46 -25.08 -4.88
C PHE A 37 -13.54 -25.50 -5.88
N LYS A 38 -14.59 -24.69 -5.97
CA LYS A 38 -15.66 -24.84 -6.96
C LYS A 38 -15.82 -23.53 -7.73
N GLU A 39 -16.21 -23.62 -8.99
CA GLU A 39 -16.56 -22.42 -9.74
C GLU A 39 -17.83 -21.79 -9.15
N ASP A 40 -17.75 -20.49 -8.92
CA ASP A 40 -18.85 -19.71 -8.37
C ASP A 40 -19.30 -18.65 -9.38
N GLU A 41 -20.60 -18.59 -9.67
CA GLU A 41 -21.16 -17.66 -10.65
C GLU A 41 -21.10 -16.19 -10.20
N GLN A 42 -21.23 -15.94 -8.89
CA GLN A 42 -21.20 -14.59 -8.32
C GLN A 42 -19.80 -13.99 -8.40
N PHE A 43 -18.78 -14.79 -8.08
CA PHE A 43 -17.38 -14.36 -8.08
C PHE A 43 -16.67 -14.57 -9.42
N ARG A 44 -17.24 -15.40 -10.32
CA ARG A 44 -16.67 -15.80 -11.62
C ARG A 44 -15.24 -16.36 -11.51
N ARG A 45 -14.96 -17.05 -10.40
CA ARG A 45 -13.65 -17.63 -10.04
C ARG A 45 -13.85 -18.91 -9.20
N LEU A 46 -12.75 -19.61 -8.97
CA LEU A 46 -12.67 -20.76 -8.08
C LEU A 46 -12.70 -20.31 -6.62
N ILE A 47 -13.73 -20.72 -5.89
CA ILE A 47 -14.02 -20.29 -4.52
C ILE A 47 -14.14 -21.51 -3.60
N SER A 48 -13.70 -21.36 -2.35
CA SER A 48 -14.02 -22.26 -1.25
C SER A 48 -14.63 -21.50 -0.09
N TYR A 49 -15.88 -21.84 0.25
CA TYR A 49 -16.60 -21.26 1.40
C TYR A 49 -16.21 -21.91 2.74
N ASN A 50 -15.38 -22.96 2.71
CA ASN A 50 -15.02 -23.69 3.92
C ASN A 50 -14.00 -22.94 4.77
N THR A 51 -13.15 -22.12 4.16
CA THR A 51 -12.06 -21.42 4.85
C THR A 51 -11.80 -20.03 4.27
N THR A 52 -10.92 -19.29 4.92
CA THR A 52 -10.36 -18.02 4.47
C THR A 52 -9.05 -18.20 3.72
N ALA A 53 -8.71 -17.25 2.85
CA ALA A 53 -7.42 -17.20 2.18
C ALA A 53 -6.55 -16.09 2.78
N VAL A 54 -5.25 -16.36 2.91
CA VAL A 54 -4.28 -15.39 3.39
C VAL A 54 -3.34 -14.97 2.27
N HIS A 55 -3.23 -13.67 2.04
CA HIS A 55 -2.23 -13.04 1.20
C HIS A 55 -1.15 -12.40 2.06
N ILE A 56 0.11 -12.68 1.72
CA ILE A 56 1.29 -12.05 2.33
C ILE A 56 2.07 -11.38 1.18
N PRO A 57 2.42 -10.09 1.27
CA PRO A 57 3.27 -9.41 0.29
C PRO A 57 4.59 -10.14 0.06
N THR A 58 5.10 -10.09 -1.16
CA THR A 58 6.26 -10.89 -1.59
C THR A 58 7.57 -10.50 -0.88
N ASP A 59 7.65 -9.27 -0.37
CA ASP A 59 8.77 -8.72 0.40
C ASP A 59 8.72 -9.04 1.90
N ILE A 60 7.66 -9.72 2.37
CA ILE A 60 7.47 -10.08 3.79
C ILE A 60 7.68 -11.58 3.98
N TYR A 61 8.54 -11.93 4.93
CA TYR A 61 8.78 -13.33 5.28
C TYR A 61 7.66 -13.89 6.16
N GLU A 62 6.97 -14.92 5.67
CA GLU A 62 5.82 -15.56 6.33
C GLU A 62 6.14 -16.23 7.67
N GLY A 63 7.39 -16.66 7.89
CA GLY A 63 7.83 -17.31 9.13
C GLY A 63 8.28 -16.34 10.22
N SER A 64 8.13 -15.04 9.98
CA SER A 64 8.36 -14.00 10.99
C SER A 64 7.39 -14.17 12.17
N THR A 65 7.88 -14.02 13.40
CA THR A 65 7.04 -14.03 14.62
C THR A 65 5.86 -13.07 14.54
N ILE A 66 6.07 -11.90 13.95
CA ILE A 66 5.04 -10.88 13.78
C ILE A 66 3.92 -11.43 12.88
N VAL A 67 4.27 -12.08 11.77
CA VAL A 67 3.30 -12.65 10.84
C VAL A 67 2.59 -13.86 11.44
N LEU A 68 3.32 -14.72 12.17
CA LEU A 68 2.73 -15.88 12.85
C LEU A 68 1.72 -15.48 13.93
N ASN A 69 2.02 -14.44 14.71
CA ASN A 69 1.07 -13.91 15.69
C ASN A 69 -0.19 -13.38 15.00
N GLU A 70 -0.05 -12.67 13.89
CA GLU A 70 -1.18 -12.19 13.09
C GLU A 70 -2.03 -13.33 12.54
N LEU A 71 -1.40 -14.35 11.97
CA LEU A 71 -2.10 -15.54 11.48
C LEU A 71 -2.92 -16.20 12.59
N ASN A 72 -2.34 -16.31 13.80
CA ASN A 72 -2.97 -16.94 14.94
C ASN A 72 -4.22 -16.20 15.42
N TRP A 73 -4.14 -14.89 15.66
CA TRP A 73 -5.30 -14.15 16.18
C TRP A 73 -6.34 -13.85 15.10
N THR A 74 -5.93 -13.66 13.84
CA THR A 74 -6.86 -13.41 12.73
C THR A 74 -7.67 -14.65 12.34
N ASP A 75 -7.35 -15.82 12.87
CA ASP A 75 -8.07 -17.04 12.57
C ASP A 75 -9.53 -17.02 13.06
N ALA A 76 -9.77 -16.36 14.20
CA ALA A 76 -11.10 -16.14 14.74
C ALA A 76 -12.03 -15.33 13.81
N LEU A 77 -11.50 -14.65 12.79
CA LEU A 77 -12.31 -13.92 11.82
C LEU A 77 -13.07 -14.85 10.86
N GLU A 78 -12.60 -16.09 10.67
CA GLU A 78 -13.24 -17.03 9.76
C GLU A 78 -14.71 -17.32 10.14
N ASP A 79 -14.98 -17.55 11.42
CA ASP A 79 -16.34 -17.81 11.90
C ASP A 79 -17.26 -16.62 11.70
N VAL A 80 -16.74 -15.40 11.92
CA VAL A 80 -17.50 -14.15 11.69
C VAL A 80 -17.78 -13.96 10.21
N PHE A 81 -16.79 -14.18 9.33
CA PHE A 81 -16.97 -14.05 7.89
C PHE A 81 -17.97 -15.07 7.34
N ARG A 82 -17.93 -16.32 7.84
CA ARG A 82 -18.89 -17.37 7.47
C ARG A 82 -20.30 -16.96 7.87
N LYS A 83 -20.48 -16.51 9.12
CA LYS A 83 -21.77 -16.04 9.64
C LYS A 83 -22.34 -14.89 8.81
N ASN A 84 -21.54 -13.89 8.45
CA ASN A 84 -21.99 -12.77 7.63
C ASN A 84 -22.49 -13.22 6.25
N LYS A 85 -21.86 -14.23 5.63
CA LYS A 85 -22.28 -14.78 4.33
C LYS A 85 -23.52 -15.67 4.45
N GLU A 86 -23.70 -16.35 5.58
CA GLU A 86 -24.93 -17.09 5.89
C GLU A 86 -26.12 -16.15 6.10
N GLU A 87 -25.90 -15.01 6.75
CA GLU A 87 -26.91 -13.97 6.95
C GLU A 87 -27.24 -13.21 5.66
N ASP A 88 -26.24 -12.91 4.84
CA ASP A 88 -26.41 -12.26 3.52
C ASP A 88 -25.68 -13.04 2.39
N PRO A 89 -26.41 -13.87 1.64
CA PRO A 89 -25.84 -14.60 0.50
C PRO A 89 -25.36 -13.69 -0.63
N THR A 90 -25.74 -12.41 -0.68
CA THR A 90 -25.31 -11.45 -1.73
C THR A 90 -23.98 -10.78 -1.43
N LEU A 91 -23.44 -10.95 -0.22
CA LEU A 91 -22.15 -10.38 0.19
C LEU A 91 -21.02 -10.88 -0.71
N LEU A 92 -20.18 -9.96 -1.19
CA LEU A 92 -18.97 -10.27 -1.97
C LEU A 92 -17.79 -10.55 -1.01
N TRP A 93 -16.58 -10.13 -1.39
CA TRP A 93 -15.38 -10.33 -0.60
C TRP A 93 -15.47 -9.62 0.75
N GLN A 94 -15.19 -10.38 1.80
CA GLN A 94 -14.91 -9.84 3.13
C GLN A 94 -13.41 -9.88 3.31
N VAL A 95 -12.79 -8.76 3.70
CA VAL A 95 -11.33 -8.65 3.81
C VAL A 95 -10.92 -7.94 5.09
N PHE A 96 -9.92 -8.50 5.74
CA PHE A 96 -9.16 -7.88 6.80
C PHE A 96 -7.75 -7.58 6.27
N GLY A 97 -7.31 -6.33 6.41
CA GLY A 97 -5.93 -5.93 6.15
C GLY A 97 -5.21 -5.63 7.46
N SER A 98 -4.12 -6.33 7.74
CA SER A 98 -3.27 -6.09 8.89
C SER A 98 -2.28 -4.94 8.64
N ALA A 99 -1.94 -4.21 9.70
CA ALA A 99 -0.84 -3.25 9.69
C ALA A 99 0.52 -3.90 9.35
N THR A 100 0.64 -5.22 9.53
CA THR A 100 1.82 -5.99 9.15
C THR A 100 1.93 -6.24 7.64
N GLY A 101 0.89 -5.97 6.87
CA GLY A 101 0.83 -6.22 5.43
C GLY A 101 0.08 -7.51 5.05
N LEU A 102 -0.16 -8.42 6.02
CA LEU A 102 -0.98 -9.60 5.83
C LEU A 102 -2.43 -9.21 5.52
N ALA A 103 -3.06 -9.87 4.54
CA ALA A 103 -4.48 -9.74 4.29
C ALA A 103 -5.19 -11.10 4.36
N ARG A 104 -6.29 -11.19 5.09
CA ARG A 104 -7.14 -12.38 5.16
C ARG A 104 -8.48 -12.05 4.50
N TYR A 105 -8.97 -12.90 3.61
CA TYR A 105 -10.24 -12.67 2.94
C TYR A 105 -11.08 -13.93 2.80
N PHE A 106 -12.39 -13.73 2.74
CA PHE A 106 -13.42 -14.76 2.61
C PHE A 106 -14.36 -14.42 1.45
N PRO A 107 -14.83 -15.42 0.69
CA PRO A 107 -14.43 -16.84 0.74
C PRO A 107 -13.01 -17.07 0.18
N ALA A 108 -12.40 -18.22 0.45
CA ALA A 108 -11.04 -18.49 -0.02
C ALA A 108 -10.98 -18.63 -1.55
N SER A 109 -9.95 -18.08 -2.18
CA SER A 109 -9.66 -18.23 -3.61
C SER A 109 -8.15 -18.21 -3.84
N PRO A 110 -7.64 -18.91 -4.86
CA PRO A 110 -6.29 -18.71 -5.33
C PRO A 110 -6.09 -17.27 -5.82
N TRP A 111 -4.98 -16.64 -5.43
CA TRP A 111 -4.65 -15.25 -5.73
C TRP A 111 -4.45 -15.05 -7.24
N MET A 112 -3.53 -15.82 -7.82
CA MET A 112 -3.27 -15.84 -9.25
C MET A 112 -3.88 -17.08 -9.87
N ASP A 113 -4.51 -16.92 -11.04
CA ASP A 113 -4.90 -18.03 -11.89
C ASP A 113 -3.69 -18.34 -12.77
N SER A 114 -2.96 -19.42 -12.45
CA SER A 114 -1.81 -19.93 -13.20
C SER A 114 -2.08 -20.00 -14.71
N ARG A 115 -3.33 -20.27 -15.10
CA ARG A 115 -3.80 -20.36 -16.49
C ARG A 115 -3.90 -19.01 -17.20
N LYS A 116 -4.06 -17.90 -16.47
CA LYS A 116 -4.30 -16.55 -17.04
C LYS A 116 -3.12 -15.60 -16.88
N THR A 117 -2.27 -15.82 -15.87
CA THR A 117 -1.15 -14.92 -15.56
C THR A 117 0.17 -15.66 -15.34
N PRO A 118 0.68 -16.42 -16.34
CA PRO A 118 2.04 -16.94 -16.26
C PRO A 118 3.04 -15.77 -16.20
N ASN A 119 4.01 -15.85 -15.28
CA ASN A 119 5.12 -14.90 -15.11
C ASN A 119 4.77 -13.47 -14.65
N LYS A 120 3.56 -13.19 -14.15
CA LYS A 120 3.27 -11.89 -13.54
C LYS A 120 3.74 -11.88 -12.08
N ILE A 121 4.66 -10.98 -11.74
CA ILE A 121 5.11 -10.80 -10.35
C ILE A 121 4.01 -10.09 -9.56
N ASP A 122 3.66 -10.64 -8.39
CA ASP A 122 2.71 -10.04 -7.47
C ASP A 122 3.37 -8.96 -6.60
N LEU A 123 2.98 -7.71 -6.84
CA LEU A 123 3.40 -6.52 -6.09
C LEU A 123 2.28 -5.98 -5.17
N TYR A 124 1.26 -6.79 -4.89
CA TYR A 124 0.17 -6.39 -4.03
C TYR A 124 0.64 -6.25 -2.58
N ASP A 125 0.26 -5.13 -1.97
CA ASP A 125 0.38 -4.85 -0.54
C ASP A 125 -0.93 -4.18 -0.10
N VAL A 126 -1.54 -4.72 0.96
CA VAL A 126 -2.83 -4.26 1.48
C VAL A 126 -2.76 -2.83 2.00
N ARG A 127 -1.62 -2.44 2.57
CA ARG A 127 -1.41 -1.12 3.19
C ARG A 127 -1.34 0.00 2.16
N ARG A 128 -1.11 -0.36 0.90
CA ARG A 128 -1.06 0.57 -0.23
C ARG A 128 -2.39 0.66 -0.98
N ARG A 129 -3.45 0.01 -0.50
CA ARG A 129 -4.75 0.03 -1.18
C ARG A 129 -5.57 1.25 -0.76
N PRO A 130 -6.25 1.93 -1.70
CA PRO A 130 -7.07 3.10 -1.39
C PRO A 130 -8.07 2.85 -0.26
N TRP A 131 -8.78 1.70 -0.29
CA TRP A 131 -9.76 1.34 0.76
C TRP A 131 -9.13 1.18 2.15
N TYR A 132 -7.87 0.73 2.22
CA TYR A 132 -7.14 0.61 3.49
C TYR A 132 -6.71 1.98 3.98
N ILE A 133 -6.14 2.80 3.08
CA ILE A 133 -5.63 4.14 3.42
C ILE A 133 -6.75 5.06 3.91
N GLN A 134 -7.90 5.06 3.22
CA GLN A 134 -9.07 5.87 3.59
C GLN A 134 -9.65 5.49 4.95
N GLY A 135 -9.57 4.22 5.34
CA GLY A 135 -10.00 3.77 6.68
C GLY A 135 -8.96 3.99 7.77
N ALA A 136 -7.67 4.06 7.41
CA ALA A 136 -6.57 4.16 8.36
C ALA A 136 -6.22 5.60 8.75
N ALA A 137 -6.54 6.59 7.92
CA ALA A 137 -6.16 7.98 8.15
C ALA A 137 -7.23 8.96 7.65
N SER A 138 -7.37 10.09 8.36
CA SER A 138 -8.18 11.21 7.91
C SER A 138 -7.61 11.89 6.66
N PRO A 139 -8.43 12.69 5.95
CA PRO A 139 -7.94 13.54 4.88
C PRO A 139 -6.81 14.47 5.36
N LYS A 140 -5.93 14.85 4.44
CA LYS A 140 -4.68 15.55 4.76
C LYS A 140 -4.34 16.59 3.71
N ASP A 141 -3.84 17.72 4.22
CA ASP A 141 -3.30 18.83 3.45
C ASP A 141 -1.77 18.71 3.49
N MET A 142 -1.20 18.11 2.44
CA MET A 142 0.22 17.76 2.38
C MET A 142 0.99 18.68 1.43
N LEU A 143 2.06 19.29 1.93
CA LEU A 143 3.04 19.95 1.09
C LEU A 143 4.33 19.14 0.99
N ILE A 144 4.71 18.78 -0.24
CA ILE A 144 5.96 18.08 -0.50
C ILE A 144 7.02 19.12 -0.88
N LEU A 145 8.09 19.19 -0.09
CA LEU A 145 9.21 20.09 -0.30
C LEU A 145 10.41 19.29 -0.83
N VAL A 146 10.92 19.64 -2.02
CA VAL A 146 11.99 18.89 -2.72
C VAL A 146 13.28 19.71 -2.73
N ASP A 147 14.36 19.18 -2.17
CA ASP A 147 15.69 19.77 -2.34
C ASP A 147 16.16 19.58 -3.80
N ALA A 148 16.51 20.68 -4.44
CA ALA A 148 17.05 20.75 -5.80
C ALA A 148 18.42 21.42 -5.82
N SER A 149 19.14 21.44 -4.71
CA SER A 149 20.51 21.93 -4.60
C SER A 149 21.50 21.02 -5.34
N GLY A 150 22.70 21.53 -5.63
CA GLY A 150 23.72 20.77 -6.37
C GLY A 150 24.16 19.46 -5.69
N SER A 151 24.03 19.36 -4.35
CA SER A 151 24.44 18.18 -3.59
C SER A 151 23.59 16.94 -3.85
N VAL A 152 22.34 17.09 -4.27
CA VAL A 152 21.46 15.97 -4.58
C VAL A 152 21.55 15.51 -6.04
N SER A 153 22.45 16.10 -6.84
CA SER A 153 22.60 15.73 -8.25
C SER A 153 22.96 14.25 -8.46
N GLY A 154 22.51 13.69 -9.59
CA GLY A 154 22.76 12.29 -9.93
C GLY A 154 21.77 11.31 -9.30
N LEU A 155 22.27 10.31 -8.56
CA LEU A 155 21.45 9.22 -8.03
C LEU A 155 20.43 9.71 -6.99
N THR A 156 20.82 10.64 -6.11
CA THR A 156 19.96 11.16 -5.04
C THR A 156 18.70 11.81 -5.63
N LEU A 157 18.83 12.70 -6.62
CA LEU A 157 17.71 13.32 -7.30
C LEU A 157 16.78 12.28 -7.96
N LYS A 158 17.35 11.23 -8.56
CA LYS A 158 16.55 10.14 -9.14
C LYS A 158 15.75 9.39 -8.07
N LEU A 159 16.33 9.16 -6.90
CA LEU A 159 15.65 8.55 -5.76
C LEU A 159 14.56 9.49 -5.24
N ILE A 160 14.84 10.79 -5.08
CA ILE A 160 13.86 11.80 -4.67
C ILE A 160 12.66 11.82 -5.64
N HIS A 161 12.89 11.87 -6.96
CA HIS A 161 11.82 11.81 -7.94
C HIS A 161 10.95 10.56 -7.79
N THR A 162 11.58 9.42 -7.53
CA THR A 162 10.87 8.15 -7.34
C THR A 162 10.06 8.17 -6.04
N SER A 163 10.66 8.61 -4.93
CA SER A 163 10.01 8.73 -3.62
C SER A 163 8.81 9.68 -3.65
N VAL A 164 8.93 10.84 -4.28
CA VAL A 164 7.83 11.80 -4.43
C VAL A 164 6.70 11.20 -5.28
N ASN A 165 7.03 10.46 -6.35
CA ASN A 165 6.01 9.77 -7.14
C ASN A 165 5.25 8.73 -6.32
N GLU A 166 5.96 7.91 -5.53
CA GLU A 166 5.34 6.91 -4.65
C GLU A 166 4.52 7.57 -3.52
N MET A 167 4.98 8.70 -2.97
CA MET A 167 4.21 9.49 -2.01
C MET A 167 2.91 10.02 -2.63
N LEU A 168 2.94 10.51 -3.86
CA LEU A 168 1.73 10.95 -4.54
C LEU A 168 0.74 9.80 -4.79
N GLU A 169 1.20 8.55 -4.96
CA GLU A 169 0.30 7.39 -5.09
C GLU A 169 -0.45 7.03 -3.81
N THR A 170 0.06 7.43 -2.63
CA THR A 170 -0.62 7.14 -1.35
C THR A 170 -1.75 8.11 -1.05
N LEU A 171 -1.84 9.22 -1.78
CA LEU A 171 -2.88 10.23 -1.62
C LEU A 171 -4.17 9.82 -2.34
N SER A 172 -5.27 9.98 -1.62
CA SER A 172 -6.64 9.77 -2.06
C SER A 172 -7.26 11.04 -2.64
N ASP A 173 -8.44 10.93 -3.23
CA ASP A 173 -9.13 12.09 -3.82
C ASP A 173 -9.62 13.08 -2.75
N ASP A 174 -9.71 12.68 -1.48
CA ASP A 174 -10.07 13.59 -0.37
C ASP A 174 -8.88 14.39 0.17
N ASP A 175 -7.65 14.03 -0.23
CA ASP A 175 -6.42 14.71 0.18
C ASP A 175 -6.10 15.91 -0.73
N TYR A 176 -5.44 16.93 -0.18
CA TYR A 176 -4.93 18.07 -0.93
C TYR A 176 -3.40 18.08 -0.92
N VAL A 177 -2.81 18.41 -2.06
CA VAL A 177 -1.36 18.37 -2.24
C VAL A 177 -0.85 19.49 -3.14
N ASN A 178 0.35 19.98 -2.83
CA ASN A 178 1.18 20.71 -3.78
C ASN A 178 2.65 20.33 -3.58
N VAL A 179 3.46 20.59 -4.60
CA VAL A 179 4.89 20.31 -4.57
C VAL A 179 5.65 21.62 -4.76
N VAL A 180 6.56 21.89 -3.83
CA VAL A 180 7.51 23.00 -3.88
C VAL A 180 8.91 22.40 -3.96
N TYR A 181 9.81 23.01 -4.72
CA TYR A 181 11.22 22.65 -4.70
C TYR A 181 12.07 23.87 -4.35
N PHE A 182 13.24 23.64 -3.77
CA PHE A 182 14.10 24.73 -3.35
C PHE A 182 15.57 24.45 -3.65
N ASN A 183 16.28 25.51 -4.01
CA ASN A 183 17.72 25.56 -4.08
C ASN A 183 18.18 26.90 -3.49
N ASP A 184 18.74 27.82 -4.27
CA ASP A 184 18.99 29.19 -3.83
C ASP A 184 17.67 29.92 -3.50
N LYS A 185 16.59 29.54 -4.18
CA LYS A 185 15.22 30.06 -3.99
C LYS A 185 14.22 28.91 -3.93
N ALA A 186 13.09 29.15 -3.27
CA ALA A 186 11.96 28.22 -3.25
C ALA A 186 10.95 28.57 -4.35
N VAL A 187 10.48 27.57 -5.08
CA VAL A 187 9.56 27.73 -6.22
C VAL A 187 8.55 26.58 -6.24
N LYS A 188 7.31 26.88 -6.62
CA LYS A 188 6.28 25.87 -6.87
C LYS A 188 6.68 25.02 -8.09
N ALA A 189 6.60 23.69 -7.96
CA ALA A 189 7.03 22.78 -9.03
C ALA A 189 6.10 22.82 -10.24
N ALA A 190 4.79 22.93 -9.99
CA ALA A 190 3.75 22.98 -11.03
C ALA A 190 3.11 24.38 -11.12
N CYS A 191 2.19 24.55 -12.07
CA CYS A 191 1.43 25.78 -12.27
C CYS A 191 0.33 26.04 -11.22
N PHE A 192 0.24 25.20 -10.18
CA PHE A 192 -0.74 25.35 -9.11
C PHE A 192 -0.30 26.45 -8.13
N GLN A 193 -1.22 27.37 -7.82
CA GLN A 193 -0.92 28.49 -6.93
C GLN A 193 -0.96 28.11 -5.45
N ASN A 194 -1.88 27.19 -5.10
CA ASN A 194 -2.17 26.70 -3.75
C ASN A 194 -2.25 25.16 -3.79
N LEU A 195 -2.57 24.54 -2.65
CA LEU A 195 -2.88 23.11 -2.59
C LEU A 195 -4.06 22.76 -3.49
N VAL A 196 -3.95 21.62 -4.18
CA VAL A 196 -4.99 21.11 -5.08
C VAL A 196 -5.37 19.70 -4.68
N GLN A 197 -6.63 19.35 -4.91
CA GLN A 197 -7.12 18.00 -4.67
C GLN A 197 -6.27 16.95 -5.40
N ALA A 198 -5.89 15.88 -4.70
CA ALA A 198 -5.00 14.84 -5.19
C ALA A 198 -5.70 13.82 -6.12
N ASN A 199 -6.53 14.31 -7.05
CA ASN A 199 -7.16 13.48 -8.07
C ASN A 199 -6.14 12.95 -9.11
N VAL A 200 -6.53 11.93 -9.87
CA VAL A 200 -5.67 11.27 -10.88
C VAL A 200 -5.02 12.27 -11.86
N ARG A 201 -5.74 13.32 -12.25
CA ARG A 201 -5.26 14.33 -13.20
C ARG A 201 -4.21 15.26 -12.57
N ASN A 202 -4.49 15.80 -11.40
CA ASN A 202 -3.58 16.71 -10.68
C ASN A 202 -2.31 15.98 -10.25
N LYS A 203 -2.45 14.75 -9.74
CA LYS A 203 -1.30 13.88 -9.43
C LYS A 203 -0.41 13.68 -10.65
N ARG A 204 -0.98 13.45 -11.83
CA ARG A 204 -0.19 13.31 -13.06
C ARG A 204 0.61 14.58 -13.39
N PHE A 205 -0.01 15.76 -13.30
CA PHE A 205 0.70 17.03 -13.52
C PHE A 205 1.83 17.25 -12.51
N LEU A 206 1.60 16.95 -11.23
CA LEU A 206 2.63 17.05 -10.19
C LEU A 206 3.78 16.06 -10.44
N LYS A 207 3.49 14.82 -10.82
CA LYS A 207 4.52 13.82 -11.17
C LYS A 207 5.36 14.27 -12.36
N ASP A 208 4.74 14.83 -13.39
CA ASP A 208 5.44 15.35 -14.57
C ASP A 208 6.30 16.58 -14.22
N ALA A 209 5.80 17.47 -13.35
CA ALA A 209 6.57 18.61 -12.84
C ALA A 209 7.79 18.18 -12.03
N VAL A 210 7.62 17.21 -11.12
CA VAL A 210 8.71 16.64 -10.31
C VAL A 210 9.80 16.05 -11.19
N ARG A 211 9.45 15.31 -12.24
CA ARG A 211 10.43 14.73 -13.17
C ARG A 211 11.31 15.76 -13.87
N ASN A 212 10.81 16.98 -14.05
CA ASN A 212 11.52 18.07 -14.72
C ASN A 212 12.41 18.89 -13.78
N ILE A 213 12.45 18.60 -12.48
CA ILE A 213 13.32 19.27 -11.53
C ILE A 213 14.78 18.90 -11.81
N SER A 214 15.66 19.89 -11.80
CA SER A 214 17.10 19.74 -12.02
C SER A 214 17.89 20.27 -10.83
N ALA A 215 18.83 19.47 -10.31
CA ALA A 215 19.71 19.87 -9.22
C ALA A 215 20.71 20.95 -9.65
N LYS A 216 20.71 22.12 -8.98
CA LYS A 216 21.65 23.23 -9.20
C LYS A 216 21.63 24.21 -8.03
N GLY A 217 22.73 24.95 -7.85
CA GLY A 217 22.83 26.00 -6.83
C GLY A 217 23.09 25.46 -5.42
N ILE A 218 22.91 26.31 -4.42
CA ILE A 218 23.15 26.03 -3.00
C ILE A 218 21.80 25.70 -2.33
N THR A 219 21.82 25.08 -1.16
CA THR A 219 20.63 24.72 -0.40
C THR A 219 20.15 25.88 0.49
N ASN A 220 18.90 26.33 0.32
CA ASN A 220 18.25 27.34 1.17
C ASN A 220 17.01 26.77 1.88
N TYR A 221 17.22 26.03 2.96
CA TYR A 221 16.13 25.45 3.76
C TYR A 221 15.17 26.50 4.30
N LYS A 222 15.69 27.65 4.75
CA LYS A 222 14.87 28.72 5.32
C LYS A 222 13.83 29.21 4.32
N GLY A 223 14.26 29.55 3.10
CA GLY A 223 13.34 29.97 2.04
C GLY A 223 12.37 28.86 1.61
N GLY A 224 12.82 27.60 1.61
CA GLY A 224 11.97 26.44 1.33
C GLY A 224 10.81 26.30 2.33
N PHE A 225 11.12 26.36 3.62
CA PHE A 225 10.11 26.27 4.67
C PHE A 225 9.24 27.52 4.78
N GLU A 226 9.77 28.73 4.56
CA GLU A 226 8.97 29.96 4.52
C GLU A 226 7.86 29.87 3.46
N LEU A 227 8.20 29.48 2.22
CA LEU A 227 7.21 29.27 1.17
C LEU A 227 6.25 28.12 1.50
N ALA A 228 6.74 27.08 2.20
CA ALA A 228 5.90 25.96 2.59
C ALA A 228 4.81 26.34 3.60
N PHE A 229 5.17 27.11 4.63
CA PHE A 229 4.22 27.63 5.61
C PHE A 229 3.27 28.65 4.97
N GLU A 230 3.73 29.46 4.02
CA GLU A 230 2.85 30.36 3.25
C GLU A 230 1.81 29.58 2.44
N GLN A 231 2.19 28.48 1.79
CA GLN A 231 1.25 27.62 1.05
C GLN A 231 0.22 26.96 1.97
N LEU A 232 0.64 26.46 3.14
CA LEU A 232 -0.28 25.83 4.08
C LEU A 232 -1.22 26.83 4.78
N SER A 233 -0.74 28.03 5.12
CA SER A 233 -1.57 29.07 5.74
C SER A 233 -2.62 29.66 4.79
N SER A 234 -2.50 29.44 3.48
CA SER A 234 -3.52 29.79 2.48
C SER A 234 -4.72 28.84 2.48
N VAL A 235 -4.59 27.67 3.11
CA VAL A 235 -5.70 26.79 3.43
C VAL A 235 -6.31 27.38 4.70
N GLY A 236 -7.47 28.04 4.56
CA GLY A 236 -8.10 28.76 5.68
C GLY A 236 -8.35 27.88 6.90
N ASP A 237 -8.67 28.53 8.03
CA ASP A 237 -8.99 27.97 9.37
C ASP A 237 -10.10 26.87 9.41
N GLU A 238 -10.58 26.38 8.26
CA GLU A 238 -11.73 25.48 8.13
C GLU A 238 -11.38 24.00 7.87
N SER A 239 -10.11 23.63 7.61
CA SER A 239 -9.75 22.21 7.49
C SER A 239 -9.42 21.60 8.87
N GLU A 240 -10.36 20.84 9.43
CA GLU A 240 -10.15 19.95 10.61
C GLU A 240 -9.21 18.75 10.31
N CYS A 241 -8.39 18.86 9.27
CA CYS A 241 -7.60 17.79 8.67
C CYS A 241 -6.11 17.90 9.04
N VAL A 242 -5.36 16.82 8.79
CA VAL A 242 -3.93 16.79 9.12
C VAL A 242 -3.15 17.64 8.13
N CYS A 243 -2.53 18.72 8.62
CA CYS A 243 -1.55 19.50 7.85
C CYS A 243 -0.14 18.91 8.01
N ALA A 244 0.55 18.62 6.90
CA ALA A 244 1.89 18.04 6.93
C ALA A 244 2.83 18.65 5.87
N ILE A 245 4.07 18.93 6.26
CA ILE A 245 5.17 19.25 5.33
C ILE A 245 6.14 18.05 5.32
N VAL A 246 6.41 17.51 4.15
CA VAL A 246 7.39 16.43 3.95
C VAL A 246 8.54 16.95 3.11
N CYS A 247 9.74 17.01 3.69
CA CYS A 247 10.95 17.46 3.00
C CYS A 247 11.75 16.26 2.47
N CYS A 248 12.02 16.24 1.16
CA CYS A 248 12.84 15.24 0.48
C CYS A 248 14.22 15.83 0.16
N VAL A 249 15.26 15.28 0.77
CA VAL A 249 16.68 15.66 0.64
C VAL A 249 17.55 14.48 0.23
#